data_AF-A0A0F9MRK1-F1
#
_entry.id   AF-A0A0F9MRK1-F1
#
_cell.length_a   1.000
_cell.length_b   1.000
_cell.length_c   1.000
_cell.angle_alpha   90.00
_cell.angle_beta   90.00
_cell.angle_gamma   90.00
#
_symmetry.space_group_name_H-M   'P 1'
#
loop_
_entity.id
_entity.type
_entity.pdbx_description
1 polymer ?
#
loop_
_entity_poly.entity_id
_entity_poly.type
_entity_poly.pdbx_seq_one_letter_code
_entity_poly.pdbx_strand_id
1 'polypeptide(L)' 'MTIDEFFNPYDLEHIAAYKHLCDTGSWPEGFIPDSVDTRMESSPAWQIAIVAQLATCWVTHMSIMIGKK' A
#
# COMPACT_ATOMS: atom_id res chain seq x y z
N MET A 1 -10.80 11.03 -0.75
CA MET A 1 -9.57 10.30 -1.05
C MET A 1 -9.80 8.88 -0.59
N THR A 2 -9.63 7.90 -1.47
CA THR A 2 -9.69 6.49 -1.07
C THR A 2 -8.36 6.04 -0.49
N ILE A 3 -8.36 4.95 0.28
CA ILE A 3 -7.11 4.44 0.88
C ILE A 3 -6.06 4.04 -0.16
N ASP A 4 -6.48 3.58 -1.34
CA ASP A 4 -5.58 3.24 -2.45
C ASP A 4 -4.98 4.47 -3.16
N GLU A 5 -5.66 5.62 -3.12
CA GLU A 5 -5.10 6.93 -3.53
C GLU A 5 -4.16 7.51 -2.47
N PHE A 6 -4.46 7.28 -1.19
CA PHE A 6 -3.63 7.71 -0.07
C PHE A 6 -2.33 6.91 0.05
N PHE A 7 -2.40 5.60 -0.22
CA PHE A 7 -1.27 4.71 -0.02
C PHE A 7 -0.14 4.96 -1.03
N ASN A 8 1.08 5.18 -0.53
CA ASN A 8 2.26 5.42 -1.37
C ASN A 8 3.32 4.33 -1.18
N PRO A 9 3.59 3.46 -2.17
CA PRO A 9 4.58 2.38 -2.05
C PRO A 9 6.04 2.88 -2.10
N TYR A 10 6.26 4.18 -2.29
CA TYR A 10 7.59 4.81 -2.24
C TYR A 10 7.87 5.50 -0.90
N ASP A 11 6.90 5.52 0.01
CA ASP A 11 7.04 6.08 1.36
C ASP A 11 7.31 4.97 2.38
N LEU A 12 8.40 5.11 3.14
CA LEU A 12 8.81 4.11 4.13
C LEU A 12 7.79 3.97 5.28
N GLU A 13 7.10 5.04 5.66
CA GLU A 13 6.08 4.99 6.71
C GLU A 13 4.86 4.19 6.25
N HIS A 14 4.46 4.35 4.99
CA HIS A 14 3.37 3.59 4.39
C HIS A 14 3.74 2.10 4.24
N ILE A 15 4.97 1.79 3.84
CA ILE A 15 5.46 0.40 3.77
C ILE A 15 5.46 -0.23 5.17
N ALA A 16 5.95 0.48 6.18
CA ALA A 16 5.97 -0.01 7.56
C ALA A 16 4.55 -0.25 8.09
N ALA A 17 3.61 0.67 7.82
CA ALA A 17 2.21 0.52 8.17
C ALA A 17 1.54 -0.66 7.46
N TYR A 18 1.86 -0.90 6.18
CA TYR A 18 1.37 -2.07 5.45
C TYR A 18 1.93 -3.37 6.02
N LYS A 19 3.22 -3.39 6.39
CA LYS A 19 3.79 -4.55 7.09
C LYS A 19 3.08 -4.83 8.41
N HIS A 20 2.81 -3.79 9.20
CA HIS A 20 2.04 -3.91 10.43
C HIS A 20 0.65 -4.51 10.15
N LEU A 21 -0.05 -4.00 9.14
CA LEU A 21 -1.33 -4.57 8.69
C LEU A 21 -1.23 -6.06 8.34
N CYS A 22 -0.20 -6.50 7.63
CA CYS A 22 0.01 -7.91 7.32
C CYS A 22 0.26 -8.76 8.57
N ASP A 23 1.00 -8.23 9.55
CA ASP A 23 1.39 -8.97 10.76
C ASP A 23 0.24 -9.05 11.78
N THR A 24 -0.61 -8.01 11.87
CA THR A 24 -1.63 -7.88 12.92
C THR A 24 -3.07 -7.97 12.42
N GLY A 25 -3.29 -7.85 11.11
CA GLY A 25 -4.62 -7.77 10.51
C GLY A 25 -5.31 -6.42 10.71
N SER A 26 -4.60 -5.38 11.18
CA SER A 26 -5.15 -4.03 11.37
C SER A 26 -4.12 -2.95 11.05
N TRP A 27 -4.56 -1.77 10.62
CA TRP A 27 -3.66 -0.63 10.43
C TRP A 27 -3.15 -0.10 11.78
N PRO A 28 -1.94 0.50 11.83
CA PRO A 28 -1.47 1.19 13.02
C PRO A 28 -2.47 2.29 13.44
N GLU A 29 -2.58 2.51 14.75
CA GLU A 29 -3.41 3.59 15.29
C GLU A 29 -2.98 4.96 14.70
N GLY A 30 -3.94 5.72 14.19
CA GLY A 30 -3.72 7.05 13.61
C GLY A 30 -3.03 7.07 12.25
N PHE A 31 -2.65 5.93 11.67
CA PHE A 31 -2.03 5.90 10.33
C PHE A 31 -2.99 6.37 9.23
N ILE A 32 -4.26 5.97 9.32
CA ILE A 32 -5.29 6.37 8.36
C ILE A 32 -5.97 7.64 8.90
N PRO A 33 -5.86 8.79 8.20
CA PRO A 33 -6.58 10.00 8.56
C PRO A 33 -8.10 9.82 8.40
N ASP A 34 -8.90 10.52 9.22
CA ASP A 34 -10.37 10.48 9.15
C ASP A 34 -10.94 10.91 7.77
N SER A 35 -10.15 11.65 6.97
CA SER A 35 -10.53 12.08 5.63
C SER A 35 -10.35 11.01 4.54
N VAL A 36 -9.70 9.89 4.87
CA VAL A 36 -9.45 8.77 3.95
C VAL A 36 -10.59 7.75 4.07
N ASP A 37 -11.23 7.46 2.94
CA ASP A 37 -12.32 6.50 2.88
C ASP A 37 -11.76 5.07 2.75
N THR A 38 -12.00 4.26 3.79
CA THR A 38 -11.64 2.84 3.85
C THR A 38 -12.83 1.91 3.65
N ARG A 39 -14.04 2.47 3.46
CA ARG A 39 -15.27 1.68 3.31
C ARG A 39 -15.23 0.95 1.97
N MET A 40 -15.58 -0.34 2.01
CA MET A 40 -15.63 -1.20 0.82
C MET A 40 -16.62 -0.71 -0.24
N GLU A 41 -17.61 0.10 0.13
CA GLU A 41 -18.58 0.69 -0.80
C GLU A 41 -17.94 1.78 -1.69
N SER A 42 -16.99 2.53 -1.14
CA SER A 42 -16.32 3.64 -1.85
C SER A 42 -15.01 3.21 -2.52
N SER A 43 -14.30 2.23 -1.94
CA SER A 43 -13.13 1.61 -2.55
C SER A 43 -13.27 0.09 -2.51
N PRO A 44 -14.13 -0.46 -3.40
CA PRO A 44 -14.25 -1.90 -3.53
C PRO A 44 -12.89 -2.46 -3.97
N ALA A 45 -12.37 -3.37 -3.16
CA ALA A 45 -11.08 -4.02 -3.37
C ALA A 45 -9.83 -3.12 -3.21
N TRP A 46 -9.87 -2.12 -2.34
CA TRP A 46 -8.68 -1.32 -1.99
C TRP A 46 -7.44 -2.16 -1.64
N GLN A 47 -7.64 -3.33 -1.02
CA GLN A 47 -6.59 -4.29 -0.70
C GLN A 47 -5.86 -4.76 -1.96
N ILE A 48 -6.61 -5.08 -3.03
CA ILE A 48 -6.05 -5.49 -4.32
C ILE A 48 -5.28 -4.34 -4.96
N ALA A 49 -5.81 -3.11 -4.88
CA ALA A 49 -5.14 -1.94 -5.42
C ALA A 49 -3.79 -1.68 -4.73
N ILE A 50 -3.74 -1.72 -3.40
CA ILE A 50 -2.49 -1.56 -2.62
C ILE A 50 -1.50 -2.70 -2.96
N VAL A 51 -1.96 -3.95 -3.01
CA VAL A 51 -1.11 -5.10 -3.39
C VAL A 51 -0.54 -4.92 -4.80
N ALA A 52 -1.34 -4.46 -5.76
CA ALA A 52 -0.90 -4.23 -7.13
C ALA A 52 0.17 -3.13 -7.22
N GLN A 53 0.03 -2.05 -6.44
CA GLN A 53 1.04 -1.00 -6.34
C GLN A 53 2.38 -1.54 -5.80
N LEU A 54 2.34 -2.26 -4.68
CA LEU A 54 3.53 -2.88 -4.09
C LEU A 54 4.20 -3.89 -5.03
N ALA A 55 3.40 -4.73 -5.69
CA ALA A 55 3.88 -5.70 -6.67
C ALA A 55 4.57 -5.01 -7.86
N THR A 56 4.01 -3.90 -8.34
CA THR A 56 4.59 -3.11 -9.45
C THR A 56 5.95 -2.53 -9.05
N CYS A 57 6.06 -1.97 -7.83
CA CYS A 57 7.33 -1.46 -7.31
C CYS A 57 8.39 -2.57 -7.21
N TRP A 58 7.99 -3.75 -6.70
CA TRP A 58 8.88 -4.91 -6.63
C TRP A 58 9.35 -5.37 -8.02
N VAL A 59 8.43 -5.54 -8.98
CA VAL A 59 8.76 -5.95 -10.35
C VAL A 59 9.71 -4.94 -11.01
N THR A 60 9.48 -3.65 -10.79
CA THR A 60 10.36 -2.58 -11.31
C THR A 60 11.76 -2.67 -10.71
N HIS A 61 11.86 -2.83 -9.39
CA HIS A 61 13.13 -3.02 -8.70
C HIS A 61 13.90 -4.24 -9.22
N MET A 62 13.22 -5.38 -9.36
CA MET A 62 13.80 -6.61 -9.90
C MET A 62 14.28 -6.43 -11.34
N SER A 63 13.51 -5.74 -12.18
CA SER A 63 13.88 -5.47 -13.57
C SER A 63 15.15 -4.64 -13.69
N ILE A 64 15.31 -3.62 -12.83
CA ILE A 64 16.54 -2.80 -12.75
C ILE A 64 17.73 -3.64 -12.30
N MET A 65 17.56 -4.50 -11.28
CA MET A 65 18.65 -5.35 -10.79
C MET A 65 19.11 -6.36 -11.82
N ILE A 66 18.18 -6.94 -12.59
CA ILE A 66 18.49 -7.93 -13.63
C ILE A 66 19.11 -7.27 -14.87
N GLY A 67 18.60 -6.10 -15.28
CA GLY A 67 19.04 -5.37 -16.48
C GLY A 67 20.37 -4.62 -16.33
N LYS A 68 20.95 -4.54 -15.13
CA LYS A 68 22.29 -3.99 -14.87
C LYS A 68 23.44 -5.01 -15.13
N LYS A 69 23.19 -6.07 -15.91
CA LYS A 69 24.21 -7.04 -16.33
C LYS A 69 24.84 -6.66 -17.67
#